data_AF-A0AA89BPM3-F1
#
_entry.id   AF-A0AA89BPM3-F1
#
_cell.length_a   1.000
_cell.length_b   1.000
_cell.length_c   1.000
_cell.angle_alpha   90.00
_cell.angle_beta   90.00
_cell.angle_gamma   90.00
#
_symmetry.space_group_name_H-M   'P 1'
#
loop_
_entity.id
_entity.type
_entity.pdbx_description
1 polymer ?
#
loop_
_entity_poly.entity_id
_entity_poly.type
_entity_poly.pdbx_seq_one_letter_code
_entity_poly.pdbx_strand_id
1 'polypeptide(L)'
;MADTEVLAATPPSGKRKRGQYSDYSPEQRLKIARYAIENGNSAAARHFSRKLGKAVNESTVRGMKTSFFKMKKSTVDLTTMPKSPRGRPLKLGSFDSEVCDYITNLRKSGGVVNRRIVIAATKGIVMAKDWSLLSEYGGPIDLTKSWAVSLMNRLGLAEFDGIVKGNKLVFVDFYATWCGPCKMIAPKIEVKYSIYVLQGSEGDMKIYSA
;
A
#
# COMPACT_ATOMS: atom_id res chain seq x y z
N MET A 1 50.90 -33.43 19.66
CA MET A 1 49.82 -32.47 19.98
C MET A 1 49.39 -31.87 18.66
N ALA A 2 48.25 -32.31 18.13
CA ALA A 2 47.75 -31.85 16.84
C ALA A 2 46.74 -30.73 17.11
N ASP A 3 47.10 -29.51 16.73
CA ASP A 3 46.25 -28.34 16.85
C ASP A 3 45.09 -28.46 15.86
N THR A 4 43.88 -28.63 16.39
CA THR A 4 42.66 -28.67 15.59
C THR A 4 42.19 -27.24 15.41
N GLU A 5 42.46 -26.65 14.24
CA GLU A 5 41.90 -25.37 13.83
C GLU A 5 40.36 -25.50 13.73
N VAL A 6 39.68 -24.83 14.66
CA VAL A 6 38.22 -24.72 14.67
C VAL A 6 37.84 -23.71 13.58
N LEU A 7 37.36 -24.21 12.44
CA LEU A 7 36.73 -23.40 11.40
C LEU A 7 35.51 -22.66 11.98
N ALA A 8 35.64 -21.36 12.18
CA ALA A 8 34.56 -20.50 12.63
C ALA A 8 33.43 -20.47 11.58
N ALA A 9 32.23 -20.89 11.99
CA ALA A 9 31.03 -20.84 11.16
C ALA A 9 30.71 -19.38 10.78
N THR A 10 30.56 -19.12 9.48
CA THR A 10 30.08 -17.82 8.97
C THR A 10 28.72 -17.47 9.58
N PRO A 11 28.53 -16.24 10.11
CA PRO A 11 27.28 -15.85 10.73
C PRO A 11 26.12 -15.88 9.73
N PRO A 12 24.90 -16.24 10.16
CA PRO A 12 23.74 -16.34 9.28
C PRO A 12 23.44 -14.98 8.65
N SER A 13 23.39 -14.93 7.31
CA SER A 13 23.11 -13.70 6.58
C SER A 13 21.75 -13.13 7.02
N GLY A 14 21.75 -11.91 7.57
CA GLY A 14 20.51 -11.22 7.95
C GLY A 14 19.54 -11.12 6.77
N LYS A 15 18.23 -11.16 7.07
CA LYS A 15 17.16 -11.08 6.05
C LYS A 15 17.35 -9.82 5.18
N ARG A 16 17.81 -10.00 3.94
CA ARG A 16 17.96 -8.91 2.97
C ARG A 16 16.58 -8.31 2.67
N LYS A 17 16.43 -7.00 2.85
CA LYS A 17 15.21 -6.28 2.46
C LYS A 17 15.02 -6.46 0.94
N ARG A 18 13.81 -6.82 0.52
CA ARG A 18 13.49 -7.01 -0.91
C ARG A 18 13.74 -5.68 -1.64
N GLY A 19 14.48 -5.73 -2.75
CA GLY A 19 14.83 -4.56 -3.55
C GLY A 19 13.61 -3.88 -4.18
N GLN A 20 13.78 -2.63 -4.61
CA GLN A 20 12.73 -1.88 -5.29
C GLN A 20 12.47 -2.47 -6.68
N TYR A 21 11.19 -2.61 -7.03
CA TYR A 21 10.81 -3.03 -8.38
C TYR A 21 11.05 -1.88 -9.36
N SER A 22 11.82 -2.11 -10.43
CA SER A 22 11.99 -1.16 -11.52
C SER A 22 10.66 -0.89 -12.22
N ASP A 23 10.32 0.38 -12.40
CA ASP A 23 9.14 0.80 -13.14
C ASP A 23 9.49 1.12 -14.60
N TYR A 24 8.63 0.69 -15.52
CA TYR A 24 8.82 0.84 -16.97
C TYR A 24 7.50 1.29 -17.59
N SER A 25 7.54 2.30 -18.45
CA SER A 25 6.37 2.79 -19.18
C SER A 25 5.80 1.71 -20.12
N PRO A 26 4.51 1.79 -20.48
CA PRO A 26 3.88 0.86 -21.42
C PRO A 26 4.62 0.73 -22.75
N GLU A 27 5.17 1.84 -23.27
CA GLU A 27 5.96 1.86 -24.50
C GLU A 27 7.32 1.20 -24.34
N GLN A 28 8.04 1.48 -23.25
CA GLN A 28 9.33 0.85 -22.97
C GLN A 28 9.17 -0.66 -22.88
N ARG A 29 8.10 -1.13 -22.24
CA ARG A 29 7.80 -2.55 -22.10
C ARG A 29 7.54 -3.20 -23.46
N LEU A 30 6.83 -2.52 -24.36
CA LEU A 30 6.60 -3.00 -25.73
C LEU A 30 7.91 -3.09 -26.52
N LYS A 31 8.76 -2.05 -26.45
CA LYS A 31 10.07 -2.03 -27.12
C LYS A 31 10.99 -3.15 -26.60
N ILE A 32 11.02 -3.38 -25.29
CA ILE A 32 11.78 -4.47 -24.68
C ILE A 32 11.27 -5.84 -25.15
N ALA A 33 9.95 -6.04 -25.18
CA ALA A 33 9.36 -7.31 -25.61
C ALA A 33 9.63 -7.62 -27.09
N ARG A 34 9.46 -6.63 -27.99
CA ARG A 34 9.75 -6.80 -29.43
C ARG A 34 11.22 -7.16 -29.66
N TYR A 35 12.13 -6.41 -29.06
CA TYR A 35 13.57 -6.68 -29.17
C TYR A 35 13.95 -8.06 -28.61
N ALA A 36 13.31 -8.51 -27.51
CA ALA A 36 13.55 -9.82 -26.92
C ALA A 36 13.02 -11.00 -27.75
N ILE A 37 12.09 -10.75 -28.68
CA ILE A 37 11.63 -11.75 -29.65
C ILE A 37 12.71 -11.96 -30.72
N GLU A 38 13.28 -10.87 -31.22
CA GLU A 38 14.30 -10.88 -32.27
C GLU A 38 15.68 -11.32 -31.76
N ASN A 39 16.12 -10.82 -30.60
CA ASN A 39 17.51 -10.95 -30.12
C ASN A 39 17.67 -11.83 -28.87
N GLY A 40 16.57 -12.34 -28.33
CA GLY A 40 16.56 -13.13 -27.09
C GLY A 40 16.62 -12.30 -25.80
N ASN A 41 16.34 -12.96 -24.66
CA ASN A 41 16.09 -12.26 -23.39
C ASN A 41 17.35 -11.64 -22.78
N SER A 42 18.47 -12.36 -22.80
CA SER A 42 19.73 -11.92 -22.16
C SER A 42 20.40 -10.79 -22.95
N ALA A 43 20.27 -10.76 -24.28
CA ALA A 43 20.71 -9.63 -25.10
C ALA A 43 19.84 -8.40 -24.87
N ALA A 44 18.52 -8.58 -24.82
CA ALA A 44 17.58 -7.51 -24.49
C ALA A 44 17.85 -6.91 -23.09
N ALA A 45 18.05 -7.75 -22.08
CA ALA A 45 18.37 -7.31 -20.72
C ALA A 45 19.61 -6.40 -20.70
N ARG A 46 20.70 -6.82 -21.36
CA ARG A 46 21.94 -6.02 -21.47
C ARG A 46 21.74 -4.71 -22.24
N HIS A 47 21.09 -4.78 -23.40
CA HIS A 47 20.85 -3.62 -24.26
C HIS A 47 20.02 -2.55 -23.54
N PHE A 48 18.90 -2.94 -22.94
CA PHE A 48 18.02 -2.00 -22.25
C PHE A 48 18.55 -1.58 -20.88
N SER A 49 19.36 -2.39 -20.21
CA SER A 49 20.04 -1.95 -18.99
C SER A 49 20.98 -0.78 -19.27
N ARG A 50 21.73 -0.87 -20.38
CA ARG A 50 22.62 0.22 -20.83
C ARG A 50 21.83 1.44 -21.30
N LYS A 51 20.79 1.22 -22.11
CA LYS A 51 19.99 2.31 -22.70
C LYS A 51 19.18 3.10 -21.69
N LEU A 52 18.66 2.45 -20.65
CA LEU A 52 17.79 3.08 -19.65
C LEU A 52 18.54 3.52 -18.39
N GLY A 53 19.84 3.21 -18.26
CA GLY A 53 20.62 3.48 -17.04
C GLY A 53 20.07 2.79 -15.79
N LYS A 54 19.26 1.73 -15.95
CA LYS A 54 18.60 0.99 -14.87
C LYS A 54 18.76 -0.50 -15.12
N ALA A 55 19.12 -1.26 -14.09
CA ALA A 55 19.28 -2.71 -14.22
C ALA A 55 17.95 -3.38 -14.62
N VAL A 56 17.93 -4.02 -15.79
CA VAL A 56 16.81 -4.81 -16.30
C VAL A 56 17.16 -6.28 -16.19
N ASN A 57 16.48 -6.98 -15.28
CA ASN A 57 16.72 -8.40 -15.06
C ASN A 57 16.12 -9.23 -16.21
N GLU A 58 16.77 -10.34 -16.55
CA GLU A 58 16.29 -11.25 -17.60
C GLU A 58 14.88 -11.79 -17.31
N SER A 59 14.56 -12.04 -16.03
CA SER A 59 13.22 -12.43 -15.60
C SER A 59 12.16 -11.37 -15.91
N THR A 60 12.53 -10.09 -15.85
CA THR A 60 11.65 -8.97 -16.22
C THR A 60 11.41 -8.96 -17.72
N VAL A 61 12.45 -9.14 -18.53
CA VAL A 61 12.34 -9.23 -20.00
C VAL A 61 11.45 -10.40 -20.40
N ARG A 62 11.67 -11.56 -19.78
CA ARG A 62 10.85 -12.76 -20.00
C ARG A 62 9.38 -12.49 -19.69
N GLY A 63 9.08 -11.85 -18.56
CA GLY A 63 7.72 -11.45 -18.20
C GLY A 63 7.08 -10.53 -19.23
N MET A 64 7.81 -9.52 -19.72
CA MET A 64 7.32 -8.61 -20.77
C MET A 64 7.04 -9.36 -22.09
N LYS A 65 7.91 -10.29 -22.48
CA LYS A 65 7.73 -11.14 -23.67
C LYS A 65 6.49 -12.04 -23.54
N THR A 66 6.29 -12.67 -22.38
CA THR A 66 5.09 -13.48 -22.11
C THR A 66 3.81 -12.65 -22.16
N SER A 67 3.81 -11.45 -21.56
CA SER A 67 2.68 -10.52 -21.64
C SER A 67 2.36 -10.12 -23.08
N PHE A 68 3.39 -9.87 -23.90
CA PHE A 68 3.23 -9.53 -25.31
C PHE A 68 2.55 -10.65 -26.10
N PHE A 69 2.97 -11.91 -25.94
CA PHE A 69 2.31 -13.04 -26.60
C PHE A 69 0.87 -13.23 -26.14
N LYS A 70 0.59 -13.03 -24.85
CA LYS A 70 -0.78 -13.08 -24.31
C LYS A 70 -1.68 -12.04 -24.97
N MET A 71 -1.19 -10.82 -25.16
CA MET A 71 -1.93 -9.73 -25.82
C MET A 71 -2.09 -9.94 -27.33
N LYS A 72 -1.05 -10.45 -28.01
CA LYS A 72 -1.13 -10.79 -29.44
C LYS A 72 -2.23 -11.82 -29.72
N LYS A 73 -2.47 -12.72 -28.78
CA LYS A 73 -3.55 -13.72 -28.85
C LYS A 73 -4.95 -13.13 -28.60
N SER A 74 -5.05 -11.99 -27.90
CA SER A 74 -6.34 -11.41 -27.49
C SER A 74 -6.87 -10.31 -28.41
N THR A 75 -6.27 -10.08 -29.59
CA THR A 75 -6.71 -9.08 -30.58
C THR A 75 -6.90 -7.67 -30.00
N VAL A 76 -6.01 -7.27 -29.08
CA VAL A 76 -6.01 -5.91 -28.51
C VAL A 76 -4.99 -5.05 -29.24
N ASP A 77 -5.32 -3.77 -29.44
CA ASP A 77 -4.48 -2.77 -30.09
C ASP A 77 -3.03 -2.78 -29.54
N LEU A 78 -2.06 -2.96 -30.45
CA LEU A 78 -0.66 -3.29 -30.16
C LEU A 78 0.23 -2.06 -29.90
N THR A 79 -0.38 -0.90 -29.64
CA THR A 79 0.29 0.39 -29.46
C THR A 79 0.91 0.54 -28.08
N THR A 80 0.32 -0.06 -27.03
CA THR A 80 0.83 0.02 -25.65
C THR A 80 0.69 -1.30 -24.90
N MET A 81 1.62 -1.60 -23.98
CA MET A 81 1.54 -2.81 -23.15
C MET A 81 1.25 -2.47 -21.68
N PRO A 82 0.05 -2.77 -21.14
CA PRO A 82 -0.34 -2.45 -19.77
C PRO A 82 0.38 -3.32 -18.75
N LYS A 83 0.61 -2.78 -17.54
CA LYS A 83 1.27 -3.48 -16.44
C LYS A 83 0.32 -4.52 -15.87
N SER A 84 0.80 -5.75 -15.71
CA SER A 84 0.00 -6.76 -15.01
C SER A 84 -0.28 -6.28 -13.59
N PRO A 85 -1.52 -6.44 -13.09
CA PRO A 85 -1.85 -6.15 -11.70
C PRO A 85 -0.86 -6.88 -10.80
N ARG A 86 -0.24 -6.15 -9.87
CA ARG A 86 0.69 -6.71 -8.90
C ARG A 86 0.02 -6.78 -7.54
N GLY A 87 0.40 -7.78 -6.75
CA GLY A 87 -0.08 -7.95 -5.38
C GLY A 87 -1.01 -9.16 -5.23
N ARG A 88 -1.42 -9.40 -3.99
CA ARG A 88 -2.43 -10.42 -3.67
C ARG A 88 -3.80 -9.89 -4.12
N PRO A 89 -4.67 -10.74 -4.70
CA PRO A 89 -6.05 -10.34 -5.02
C PRO A 89 -6.79 -9.84 -3.77
N LEU A 90 -7.87 -9.08 -4.00
CA LEU A 90 -8.70 -8.55 -2.93
C LEU A 90 -9.37 -9.69 -2.15
N LYS A 91 -9.36 -9.60 -0.83
CA LYS A 91 -9.85 -10.68 0.06
C LYS A 91 -11.36 -10.93 -0.11
N LEU A 92 -12.12 -9.90 -0.47
CA LEU A 92 -13.57 -9.94 -0.62
C LEU A 92 -14.07 -10.21 -2.05
N GLY A 93 -13.19 -10.24 -3.05
CA GLY A 93 -13.61 -10.42 -4.45
C GLY A 93 -14.67 -9.40 -4.88
N SER A 94 -15.86 -9.89 -5.27
CA SER A 94 -17.00 -9.08 -5.73
C SER A 94 -17.63 -8.20 -4.64
N PHE A 95 -17.55 -8.61 -3.36
CA PHE A 95 -18.13 -7.86 -2.24
C PHE A 95 -17.31 -6.60 -1.89
N ASP A 96 -16.08 -6.48 -2.41
CA ASP A 96 -15.19 -5.37 -2.06
C ASP A 96 -15.78 -4.02 -2.48
N SER A 97 -16.42 -3.93 -3.66
CA SER A 97 -17.05 -2.69 -4.14
C SER A 97 -18.18 -2.23 -3.22
N GLU A 98 -19.12 -3.13 -2.92
CA GLU A 98 -20.30 -2.82 -2.12
C GLU A 98 -19.91 -2.41 -0.69
N VAL A 99 -18.91 -3.07 -0.11
CA VAL A 99 -18.36 -2.68 1.19
C VAL A 99 -17.71 -1.31 1.12
N CYS A 100 -16.92 -1.02 0.09
CA CYS A 100 -16.30 0.30 -0.08
C CYS A 100 -17.36 1.40 -0.23
N ASP A 101 -18.41 1.17 -1.02
CA ASP A 101 -19.50 2.11 -1.23
C ASP A 101 -20.27 2.36 0.08
N TYR A 102 -20.60 1.29 0.81
CA TYR A 102 -21.25 1.39 2.11
C TYR A 102 -20.44 2.23 3.10
N ILE A 103 -19.14 1.93 3.24
CA ILE A 103 -18.27 2.65 4.17
C ILE A 103 -18.06 4.11 3.74
N THR A 104 -17.96 4.37 2.44
CA THR A 104 -17.84 5.73 1.91
C THR A 104 -19.11 6.54 2.18
N ASN A 105 -20.29 5.93 1.97
CA ASN A 105 -21.56 6.57 2.27
C ASN A 105 -21.74 6.83 3.77
N LEU A 106 -21.32 5.88 4.62
CA LEU A 106 -21.32 6.05 6.07
C LEU A 106 -20.42 7.22 6.50
N ARG A 107 -19.28 7.43 5.83
CA ARG A 107 -18.42 8.58 6.10
C ARG A 107 -19.04 9.89 5.62
N LYS A 108 -19.66 9.90 4.43
CA LYS A 108 -20.34 11.07 3.86
C LYS A 108 -21.51 11.55 4.71
N SER A 109 -22.22 10.64 5.39
CA SER A 109 -23.29 10.98 6.32
C SER A 109 -22.79 11.45 7.69
N GLY A 110 -21.47 11.59 7.89
CA GLY A 110 -20.88 11.98 9.17
C GLY A 110 -20.75 10.84 10.18
N GLY A 111 -20.98 9.59 9.76
CA GLY A 111 -20.79 8.41 10.58
C GLY A 111 -19.33 8.19 10.97
N VAL A 112 -19.11 7.66 12.18
CA VAL A 112 -17.79 7.28 12.68
C VAL A 112 -17.41 5.92 12.07
N VAL A 113 -16.34 5.92 11.26
CA VAL A 113 -15.79 4.69 10.67
C VAL A 113 -14.58 4.23 11.47
N ASN A 114 -14.68 3.06 12.08
CA ASN A 114 -13.59 2.38 12.78
C ASN A 114 -13.44 0.95 12.22
N ARG A 115 -12.29 0.30 12.44
CA ARG A 115 -12.04 -1.09 12.02
C ARG A 115 -13.13 -2.06 12.46
N ARG A 116 -13.74 -1.83 13.64
CA ARG A 116 -14.83 -2.69 14.15
C ARG A 116 -16.11 -2.52 13.34
N ILE A 117 -16.44 -1.27 12.98
CA ILE A 117 -17.60 -0.96 12.14
C ILE A 117 -17.38 -1.54 10.74
N VAL A 118 -16.17 -1.43 10.20
CA VAL A 118 -15.80 -2.04 8.92
C VAL A 118 -16.00 -3.56 8.95
N ILE A 119 -15.44 -4.25 9.95
CA ILE A 119 -15.60 -5.72 10.09
C ILE A 119 -17.08 -6.09 10.23
N ALA A 120 -17.83 -5.40 11.08
CA ALA A 120 -19.24 -5.68 11.33
C ALA A 120 -20.11 -5.43 10.08
N ALA A 121 -19.90 -4.31 9.39
CA ALA A 121 -20.62 -3.97 8.17
C ALA A 121 -20.34 -4.97 7.05
N THR A 122 -19.05 -5.31 6.84
CA THR A 122 -18.67 -6.34 5.87
C THR A 122 -19.26 -7.69 6.21
N LYS A 123 -19.18 -8.09 7.49
CA LYS A 123 -19.80 -9.33 7.94
C LYS A 123 -21.30 -9.33 7.65
N GLY A 124 -22.02 -8.25 7.95
CA GLY A 124 -23.45 -8.11 7.64
C GLY A 124 -23.76 -8.25 6.15
N ILE A 125 -22.99 -7.57 5.29
CA ILE A 125 -23.16 -7.64 3.82
C ILE A 125 -22.90 -9.05 3.29
N VAL A 126 -21.81 -9.69 3.74
CA VAL A 126 -21.46 -11.05 3.31
C VAL A 126 -22.48 -12.05 3.86
N MET A 127 -22.89 -11.96 5.12
CA MET A 127 -23.91 -12.82 5.72
C MET A 127 -25.25 -12.75 4.97
N ALA A 128 -25.66 -11.56 4.53
CA ALA A 128 -26.92 -11.36 3.83
C ALA A 128 -26.95 -12.00 2.43
N LYS A 129 -25.80 -12.14 1.78
CA LYS A 129 -25.69 -12.67 0.41
C LYS A 129 -25.24 -14.12 0.38
N ASP A 130 -24.15 -14.43 1.07
CA ASP A 130 -23.58 -15.77 1.14
C ASP A 130 -22.78 -15.94 2.44
N TRP A 131 -23.45 -16.45 3.46
CA TRP A 131 -22.86 -16.70 4.77
C TRP A 131 -21.79 -17.80 4.74
N SER A 132 -21.86 -18.75 3.80
CA SER A 132 -20.92 -19.88 3.71
C SER A 132 -19.48 -19.43 3.42
N LEU A 133 -19.30 -18.21 2.90
CA LEU A 133 -17.99 -17.67 2.57
C LEU A 133 -17.19 -17.20 3.78
N LEU A 134 -17.83 -16.98 4.93
CA LEU A 134 -17.11 -16.51 6.12
C LEU A 134 -16.38 -17.66 6.81
N SER A 135 -15.19 -17.37 7.33
CA SER A 135 -14.31 -18.36 7.97
C SER A 135 -14.95 -19.07 9.16
N GLU A 136 -15.83 -18.38 9.88
CA GLU A 136 -16.62 -18.93 11.00
C GLU A 136 -17.63 -20.01 10.56
N TYR A 137 -17.96 -20.08 9.26
CA TYR A 137 -18.78 -21.13 8.67
C TYR A 137 -17.96 -22.06 7.76
N GLY A 138 -16.62 -22.06 7.88
CA GLY A 138 -15.72 -22.89 7.07
C GLY A 138 -15.34 -22.30 5.70
N GLY A 139 -15.73 -21.04 5.44
CA GLY A 139 -15.44 -20.36 4.19
C GLY A 139 -14.04 -19.75 4.10
N PRO A 140 -13.65 -19.26 2.90
CA PRO A 140 -12.32 -18.71 2.64
C PRO A 140 -12.12 -17.26 3.14
N ILE A 141 -13.19 -16.54 3.50
CA ILE A 141 -13.14 -15.13 3.88
C ILE A 141 -12.99 -14.99 5.39
N ASP A 142 -11.79 -14.63 5.82
CA ASP A 142 -11.48 -14.30 7.20
C ASP A 142 -11.36 -12.77 7.39
N LEU A 143 -12.21 -12.17 8.23
CA LEU A 143 -12.26 -10.71 8.45
C LEU A 143 -11.35 -10.29 9.61
N THR A 144 -10.04 -10.21 9.34
CA THR A 144 -9.05 -9.83 10.36
C THR A 144 -9.00 -8.33 10.63
N LYS A 145 -8.49 -7.95 11.81
CA LYS A 145 -8.17 -6.56 12.15
C LYS A 145 -7.22 -5.92 11.13
N SER A 146 -6.21 -6.67 10.67
CA SER A 146 -5.23 -6.19 9.69
C SER A 146 -5.85 -5.95 8.32
N TRP A 147 -6.79 -6.79 7.91
CA TRP A 147 -7.55 -6.59 6.68
C TRP A 147 -8.40 -5.31 6.75
N ALA A 148 -9.12 -5.09 7.87
CA ALA A 148 -9.94 -3.89 8.03
C ALA A 148 -9.10 -2.60 7.99
N VAL A 149 -7.92 -2.61 8.61
CA VAL A 149 -6.97 -1.47 8.52
C VAL A 149 -6.49 -1.27 7.09
N SER A 150 -6.17 -2.34 6.36
CA SER A 150 -5.81 -2.27 4.94
C SER A 150 -6.93 -1.64 4.10
N LEU A 151 -8.17 -2.08 4.30
CA LEU A 151 -9.35 -1.53 3.62
C LEU A 151 -9.51 -0.03 3.91
N MET A 152 -9.44 0.37 5.18
CA MET A 152 -9.53 1.79 5.57
C MET A 152 -8.41 2.64 4.96
N ASN A 153 -7.17 2.13 4.92
CA ASN A 153 -6.04 2.82 4.27
C ASN A 153 -6.29 3.06 2.77
N ARG A 154 -6.85 2.07 2.06
CA ARG A 154 -7.20 2.24 0.63
C ARG A 154 -8.28 3.32 0.42
N LEU A 155 -9.18 3.48 1.39
CA LEU A 155 -10.25 4.47 1.38
C LEU A 155 -9.81 5.85 1.93
N GLY A 156 -8.54 5.99 2.36
CA GLY A 156 -8.06 7.23 2.98
C GLY A 156 -8.64 7.51 4.38
N LEU A 157 -9.19 6.51 5.07
CA LEU A 157 -9.90 6.67 6.35
C LEU A 157 -9.03 6.45 7.59
N ALA A 158 -7.75 6.10 7.41
CA ALA A 158 -6.85 5.69 8.49
C ALA A 158 -5.65 6.66 8.66
N GLU A 159 -5.86 7.96 8.42
CA GLU A 159 -4.81 8.98 8.51
C GLU A 159 -4.27 9.17 9.93
N PHE A 160 -5.13 9.08 10.96
CA PHE A 160 -4.76 9.43 12.34
C PHE A 160 -3.62 8.56 12.91
N ASP A 161 -3.68 7.24 12.77
CA ASP A 161 -2.63 6.34 13.25
C ASP A 161 -1.29 6.55 12.52
N GLY A 162 -1.33 6.94 11.25
CA GLY A 162 -0.15 7.28 10.46
C GLY A 162 0.50 8.57 10.93
N ILE A 163 -0.32 9.59 11.21
CA ILE A 163 0.12 10.88 11.75
C ILE A 163 0.85 10.71 13.08
N VAL A 164 0.27 9.95 14.02
CA VAL A 164 0.84 9.75 15.35
C VAL A 164 2.15 8.97 15.31
N LYS A 165 2.29 7.99 14.42
CA LYS A 165 3.51 7.17 14.33
C LYS A 165 4.65 7.83 13.54
N GLY A 166 4.33 8.80 12.69
CA GLY A 166 5.29 9.38 11.73
C GLY A 166 6.10 10.56 12.26
N ASN A 167 5.60 11.30 13.25
CA ASN A 167 6.23 12.53 13.72
C ASN A 167 6.84 12.36 15.12
N LYS A 168 7.94 13.05 15.39
CA LYS A 168 8.62 13.02 16.70
C LYS A 168 7.80 13.65 17.83
N LEU A 169 6.95 14.62 17.50
CA LEU A 169 6.05 15.31 18.42
C LEU A 169 4.74 15.65 17.69
N VAL A 170 3.61 15.14 18.18
CA VAL A 170 2.27 15.43 17.64
C VAL A 170 1.42 16.04 18.74
N PHE A 171 0.83 17.21 18.46
CA PHE A 171 -0.21 17.80 19.28
C PHE A 171 -1.56 17.67 18.57
N VAL A 172 -2.52 17.00 19.22
CA VAL A 172 -3.87 16.83 18.71
C VAL A 172 -4.83 17.54 19.65
N ASP A 173 -5.59 18.50 19.10
CA ASP A 173 -6.65 19.18 19.84
C ASP A 173 -8.00 18.52 19.53
N PHE A 174 -8.61 17.94 20.55
CA PHE A 174 -9.97 17.40 20.49
C PHE A 174 -10.91 18.42 21.13
N TYR A 175 -11.67 19.12 20.32
CA TYR A 175 -12.56 20.18 20.80
C TYR A 175 -13.95 20.06 20.18
N ALA A 176 -14.91 20.79 20.75
CA ALA A 176 -16.22 20.93 20.15
C ALA A 176 -16.59 22.41 20.04
N THR A 177 -17.23 22.80 18.95
CA THR A 177 -17.63 24.20 18.68
C THR A 177 -18.65 24.75 19.68
N TRP A 178 -19.28 23.88 20.46
CA TRP A 178 -20.23 24.20 21.53
C TRP A 178 -19.65 24.03 22.95
N CYS A 179 -18.39 23.57 23.08
CA CYS A 179 -17.74 23.36 24.37
C CYS A 179 -17.19 24.69 24.95
N GLY A 180 -17.79 25.18 26.03
CA GLY A 180 -17.37 26.41 26.72
C GLY A 180 -15.90 26.38 27.19
N PRO A 181 -15.44 25.36 27.91
CA PRO A 181 -14.02 25.23 28.32
C PRO A 181 -13.05 25.24 27.14
N CYS A 182 -13.41 24.60 26.03
CA CYS A 182 -12.59 24.54 24.82
C CYS A 182 -12.38 25.93 24.21
N LYS A 183 -13.44 26.76 24.17
CA LYS A 183 -13.35 28.15 23.70
C LYS A 183 -12.45 29.02 24.56
N MET A 184 -12.41 28.78 25.88
CA MET A 184 -11.55 29.53 26.80
C MET A 184 -10.07 29.18 26.66
N ILE A 185 -9.76 27.92 26.32
CA ILE A 185 -8.38 27.43 26.23
C ILE A 185 -7.77 27.62 24.83
N ALA A 186 -8.59 27.60 23.78
CA ALA A 186 -8.19 27.80 22.38
C ALA A 186 -7.24 28.99 22.14
N PRO A 187 -7.50 30.22 22.63
CA PRO A 187 -6.59 31.34 22.38
C PRO A 187 -5.22 31.17 23.08
N LYS A 188 -5.17 30.48 24.23
CA LYS A 188 -3.91 30.21 24.94
C LYS A 188 -3.09 29.15 24.21
N ILE A 189 -3.77 28.16 23.66
CA ILE A 189 -3.22 27.12 22.79
C ILE A 189 -2.55 27.82 21.60
N GLU A 190 -3.30 28.54 20.77
CA GLU A 190 -2.79 29.24 19.57
C GLU A 190 -1.53 30.09 19.83
N VAL A 191 -1.57 30.96 20.84
CA VAL A 191 -0.43 31.84 21.20
C VAL A 191 0.82 31.04 21.53
N LYS A 192 0.67 29.94 22.28
CA LYS A 192 1.81 29.11 22.69
C LYS A 192 2.46 28.43 21.48
N TYR A 193 1.68 28.01 20.48
CA TYR A 193 2.23 27.45 19.24
C TYR A 193 3.00 28.47 18.42
N SER A 194 2.47 29.69 18.27
CA SER A 194 3.18 30.75 17.53
C SER A 194 4.56 31.00 18.11
N ILE A 195 4.72 30.93 19.44
CA ILE A 195 6.02 31.06 20.11
C ILE A 195 6.93 29.86 19.81
N TYR A 196 6.42 28.62 19.91
CA TYR A 196 7.21 27.41 19.62
C TYR A 196 7.73 27.35 18.17
N VAL A 197 6.95 27.83 17.20
CA VAL A 197 7.38 27.87 15.77
C VAL A 197 8.48 28.91 15.54
N LEU A 198 8.46 30.04 16.26
CA LEU A 198 9.44 31.11 16.14
C LEU A 198 10.78 30.81 16.81
N GLN A 199 10.82 29.89 17.78
CA GLN A 199 12.04 29.55 18.54
C GLN A 199 12.97 28.54 17.86
N GLY A 200 12.73 28.20 16.58
CA GLY A 200 13.75 27.56 15.73
C GLY A 200 14.15 26.12 16.10
N SER A 201 13.34 25.39 16.86
CA SER A 201 13.50 23.93 16.93
C SER A 201 12.98 23.33 15.62
N GLU A 202 13.88 23.04 14.67
CA GLU A 202 13.64 22.32 13.40
C GLU A 202 13.15 20.87 13.64
N GLY A 203 11.99 20.72 14.26
CA GLY A 203 11.42 19.44 14.63
C GLY A 203 9.91 19.41 14.41
N ASP A 204 9.47 19.56 13.16
CA ASP A 204 8.24 19.00 12.58
C ASP A 204 7.01 18.81 13.50
N MET A 205 6.67 19.78 14.35
CA MET A 205 5.45 19.70 15.15
C MET A 205 4.24 19.99 14.26
N LYS A 206 3.55 18.94 13.84
CA LYS A 206 2.33 19.04 13.05
C LYS A 206 1.11 19.09 13.96
N ILE A 207 0.30 20.12 13.76
CA ILE A 207 -0.94 20.35 14.53
C ILE A 207 -2.10 19.76 13.74
N TYR A 208 -2.93 18.99 14.43
CA TYR A 208 -4.16 18.44 13.89
C TYR A 208 -5.31 18.79 14.83
N SER A 209 -6.37 19.36 14.27
CA SER A 209 -7.62 19.65 14.99
C SER A 209 -8.67 18.64 14.56
N ALA A 210 -9.33 17.98 15.52
CA ALA A 210 -10.36 16.97 15.29
C ALA A 210 -11.68 17.35 15.93
#